data_AF-A0A6J4X453-F1
#
_entry.id   AF-A0A6J4X453-F1
#
_cell.length_a   1.000
_cell.length_b   1.000
_cell.length_c   1.000
_cell.angle_alpha   90.00
_cell.angle_beta   90.00
_cell.angle_gamma   90.00
#
_symmetry.space_group_name_H-M   'P 1'
#
loop_
_entity.id
_entity.type
_entity.pdbx_description
1 polymer ?
#
loop_
_entity_poly.entity_id
_entity_poly.type
_entity_poly.pdbx_seq_one_letter_code
_entity_poly.pdbx_strand_id
1 'polypeptide(L)'
;MGATHPIASYKYINMLRKLEQLPLVSPYVKTRGWPYLIAWGHRLAGIILVFYACLHIYTLSWLETPDQYSAKMQIFGSSLFVFFEWLLAVPVIFHALNGGRLILYESFGNREDSAVIKWLFIFSAVYIIFLGILMIGGNQSVSALFFWLAMLVAALSLVYVVALRTRHTAISHLWKLQRIGAVFLLIMIPAHLIFMHLNLAVGHEAGVVIARMQSSFIKSVDLALILVVLFHGGYGLLSIAKDYLPTGILQQMCTAIVFGVMIAFAWVGVRLVFLI
;
A
#
# COMPACT_ATOMS: atom_id res chain seq x y z
N MET A 1 10.51 28.63 -26.81
CA MET A 1 11.39 27.56 -27.32
C MET A 1 11.07 26.29 -26.54
N GLY A 2 10.42 25.32 -27.19
CA GLY A 2 9.92 24.11 -26.55
C GLY A 2 11.04 23.11 -26.27
N ALA A 3 11.22 22.78 -25.00
CA ALA A 3 12.04 21.64 -24.60
C ALA A 3 11.23 20.36 -24.85
N THR A 4 11.47 19.73 -26.00
CA THR A 4 11.14 18.32 -26.22
C THR A 4 12.03 17.49 -25.29
N HIS A 5 11.55 17.20 -24.08
CA HIS A 5 12.18 16.17 -23.25
C HIS A 5 12.16 14.86 -24.04
N PRO A 6 13.31 14.27 -24.36
CA PRO A 6 13.33 13.09 -25.21
C PRO A 6 12.80 11.91 -24.40
N ILE A 7 11.86 11.19 -25.00
CA ILE A 7 11.36 9.86 -24.60
C ILE A 7 12.53 8.82 -24.49
N ALA A 8 13.77 9.23 -24.76
CA ALA A 8 14.97 8.40 -24.87
C ALA A 8 15.57 7.87 -23.55
N SER A 9 15.22 8.41 -22.38
CA SER A 9 15.91 8.09 -21.13
C SER A 9 15.73 6.62 -20.68
N TYR A 10 14.58 6.02 -20.93
CA TYR A 10 14.27 4.64 -20.50
C TYR A 10 14.91 3.55 -21.37
N LYS A 11 15.40 3.92 -22.55
CA LYS A 11 15.97 2.98 -23.54
C LYS A 11 17.21 2.24 -23.03
N TYR A 12 17.88 2.80 -22.01
CA TYR A 12 19.08 2.25 -21.39
C TYR A 12 18.80 1.24 -20.26
N ILE A 13 17.54 1.05 -19.88
CA ILE A 13 17.17 0.05 -18.88
C ILE A 13 16.84 -1.25 -19.60
N ASN A 14 17.83 -2.16 -19.66
CA ASN A 14 17.74 -3.45 -20.37
C ASN A 14 16.46 -4.24 -20.05
N MET A 15 15.97 -4.15 -18.82
CA MET A 15 14.73 -4.80 -18.39
C MET A 15 13.49 -4.17 -19.03
N LEU A 16 13.36 -2.83 -19.04
CA LEU A 16 12.23 -2.14 -19.67
C LEU A 16 12.19 -2.41 -21.18
N ARG A 17 13.35 -2.47 -21.83
CA ARG A 17 13.43 -2.85 -23.25
C ARG A 17 12.86 -4.24 -23.52
N LYS A 18 13.10 -5.21 -22.63
CA LYS A 18 12.51 -6.56 -22.76
C LYS A 18 10.99 -6.52 -22.54
N LEU A 19 10.52 -5.77 -21.54
CA LEU A 19 9.08 -5.64 -21.27
C LEU A 19 8.33 -4.92 -22.42
N GLU A 20 8.98 -3.95 -23.08
CA GLU A 20 8.42 -3.27 -24.25
C GLU A 20 8.18 -4.22 -25.43
N GLN A 21 8.87 -5.36 -25.48
CA GLN A 21 8.65 -6.36 -26.53
C GLN A 21 7.39 -7.21 -26.30
N LEU A 22 6.78 -7.16 -25.10
CA LEU A 22 5.57 -7.92 -24.80
C LEU A 22 4.37 -7.37 -25.60
N PRO A 23 3.57 -8.22 -26.26
CA PRO A 23 2.45 -7.77 -27.11
C PRO A 23 1.42 -6.89 -26.38
N LEU A 24 1.18 -7.15 -25.09
CA LEU A 24 0.24 -6.39 -24.28
C LEU A 24 0.79 -5.03 -23.82
N VAL A 25 2.11 -4.84 -23.81
CA VAL A 25 2.80 -3.65 -23.28
C VAL A 25 3.26 -2.73 -24.41
N SER A 26 3.79 -3.31 -25.49
CA SER A 26 4.35 -2.60 -26.65
C SER A 26 3.45 -1.46 -27.16
N PRO A 27 2.14 -1.66 -27.43
CA PRO A 27 1.31 -0.61 -28.02
C PRO A 27 1.19 0.62 -27.11
N TYR A 28 1.01 0.41 -25.81
CA TYR A 28 0.87 1.50 -24.84
C TYR A 28 2.18 2.25 -24.62
N VAL A 29 3.30 1.53 -24.50
CA VAL A 29 4.61 2.16 -24.31
C VAL A 29 5.00 2.98 -25.55
N LYS A 30 4.79 2.45 -26.76
CA LYS A 30 5.13 3.16 -28.01
C LYS A 30 4.26 4.40 -28.24
N THR A 31 2.99 4.37 -27.82
CA THR A 31 2.04 5.48 -28.05
C THR A 31 2.03 6.50 -26.93
N ARG A 32 2.22 6.10 -25.67
CA ARG A 32 2.05 6.96 -24.47
C ARG A 32 3.28 7.02 -23.57
N GLY A 33 4.25 6.12 -23.74
CA GLY A 33 5.48 6.07 -22.95
C GLY A 33 5.35 5.33 -21.61
N TRP A 34 6.50 4.95 -21.04
CA TRP A 34 6.60 4.31 -19.72
C TRP A 34 5.98 5.13 -18.58
N PRO A 35 6.16 6.47 -18.48
CA PRO A 35 5.56 7.25 -17.41
C PRO A 35 4.04 7.12 -17.35
N TYR A 36 3.38 7.09 -18.51
CA TYR A 36 1.93 6.89 -18.60
C TYR A 36 1.52 5.52 -18.05
N LEU A 37 2.16 4.46 -18.52
CA LEU A 37 1.84 3.09 -18.10
C LEU A 37 2.04 2.91 -16.59
N ILE A 38 3.14 3.44 -16.06
CA ILE A 38 3.48 3.37 -14.64
C ILE A 38 2.49 4.18 -13.79
N ALA A 39 2.08 5.38 -14.24
CA ALA A 39 1.07 6.18 -13.56
C ALA A 39 -0.30 5.48 -13.52
N TRP A 40 -0.72 4.85 -14.61
CA TRP A 40 -1.95 4.06 -14.66
C TRP A 40 -1.88 2.82 -13.79
N GLY A 41 -0.77 2.09 -13.85
CA GLY A 41 -0.54 0.94 -12.97
C GLY A 41 -0.67 1.33 -11.50
N HIS A 42 -0.20 2.52 -11.10
CA HIS A 42 -0.26 2.97 -9.71
C HIS A 42 -1.68 3.23 -9.22
N ARG A 43 -2.51 3.81 -10.10
CA ARG A 43 -3.94 4.03 -9.84
C ARG A 43 -4.68 2.72 -9.72
N LEU A 44 -4.45 1.79 -10.66
CA LEU A 44 -5.05 0.47 -10.65
C LEU A 44 -4.66 -0.31 -9.39
N ALA A 45 -3.36 -0.32 -9.05
CA ALA A 45 -2.88 -0.94 -7.81
C ALA A 45 -3.54 -0.29 -6.58
N GLY A 46 -3.66 1.04 -6.53
CA GLY A 46 -4.37 1.74 -5.45
C GLY A 46 -5.82 1.29 -5.30
N ILE A 47 -6.57 1.17 -6.40
CA ILE A 47 -7.97 0.69 -6.38
C ILE A 47 -8.05 -0.75 -5.85
N ILE A 48 -7.20 -1.65 -6.36
CA ILE A 48 -7.11 -3.04 -5.90
C ILE A 48 -6.82 -3.08 -4.39
N LEU A 49 -5.90 -2.25 -3.91
CA LEU A 49 -5.51 -2.22 -2.50
C LEU A 49 -6.60 -1.66 -1.59
N VAL A 50 -7.38 -0.66 -2.02
CA VAL A 50 -8.53 -0.20 -1.23
C VAL A 50 -9.58 -1.30 -1.12
N PHE A 51 -9.89 -1.97 -2.23
CA PHE A 51 -10.82 -3.11 -2.21
C PHE A 51 -10.31 -4.22 -1.27
N TYR A 52 -9.03 -4.58 -1.39
CA TYR A 52 -8.42 -5.56 -0.50
C TYR A 52 -8.45 -5.12 0.96
N ALA A 53 -8.12 -3.87 1.28
CA ALA A 53 -8.14 -3.36 2.65
C ALA A 53 -9.55 -3.45 3.27
N CYS A 54 -10.60 -3.14 2.52
CA CYS A 54 -11.97 -3.34 2.96
C CYS A 54 -12.29 -4.82 3.23
N LEU A 55 -11.92 -5.73 2.31
CA LEU A 55 -12.09 -7.17 2.52
C LEU A 55 -11.29 -7.70 3.71
N HIS A 56 -10.09 -7.16 3.92
CA HIS A 56 -9.20 -7.50 5.03
C HIS A 56 -9.82 -7.09 6.37
N ILE A 57 -10.28 -5.84 6.50
CA ILE A 57 -10.98 -5.37 7.71
C ILE A 57 -12.26 -6.19 7.96
N TYR A 58 -13.04 -6.48 6.92
CA TYR A 58 -14.23 -7.34 7.03
C TYR A 58 -13.89 -8.77 7.45
N THR A 59 -12.77 -9.31 7.01
CA THR A 59 -12.31 -10.65 7.42
C THR A 59 -11.88 -10.63 8.89
N LEU A 60 -11.13 -9.61 9.29
CA LEU A 60 -10.66 -9.47 10.67
C LEU A 60 -11.81 -9.23 11.65
N SER A 61 -12.94 -8.64 11.22
CA SER A 61 -14.10 -8.44 12.12
C SER A 61 -14.68 -9.75 12.65
N TRP A 62 -14.38 -10.90 12.03
CA TRP A 62 -14.78 -12.22 12.54
C TRP A 62 -13.97 -12.68 13.75
N LEU A 63 -12.93 -11.95 14.18
CA LEU A 63 -12.25 -12.22 15.45
C LEU A 63 -13.19 -12.08 16.67
N GLU A 64 -14.31 -11.34 16.53
CA GLU A 64 -15.40 -11.31 17.53
C GLU A 64 -16.04 -12.70 17.71
N THR A 65 -15.91 -13.59 16.72
CA THR A 65 -16.39 -14.97 16.71
C THR A 65 -15.27 -15.93 16.27
N PRO A 66 -14.31 -16.27 17.17
CA PRO A 66 -13.07 -16.97 16.83
C PRO A 66 -13.22 -18.26 16.02
N ASP A 67 -14.29 -19.02 16.24
CA ASP A 67 -14.59 -20.25 15.48
C ASP A 67 -14.86 -19.95 14.00
N GLN A 68 -15.60 -18.86 13.71
CA GLN A 68 -15.91 -18.43 12.35
C GLN A 68 -14.68 -17.83 11.66
N TYR A 69 -13.83 -17.10 12.42
CA TYR A 69 -12.54 -16.65 11.91
C TYR A 69 -11.65 -17.84 11.53
N SER A 70 -11.54 -18.83 12.42
CA SER A 70 -10.71 -20.02 12.20
C SER A 70 -11.18 -20.81 10.97
N ALA A 71 -12.50 -20.96 10.78
CA ALA A 71 -13.05 -21.59 9.58
C ALA A 71 -12.66 -20.86 8.29
N LYS A 72 -12.59 -19.52 8.29
CA LYS A 72 -12.11 -18.74 7.15
C LYS A 72 -10.61 -18.91 6.94
N MET A 73 -9.82 -18.92 8.01
CA MET A 73 -8.36 -19.11 7.92
C MET A 73 -7.98 -20.49 7.37
N GLN A 74 -8.83 -21.52 7.55
CA GLN A 74 -8.65 -22.81 6.87
C GLN A 74 -8.77 -22.68 5.35
N ILE A 75 -9.73 -21.90 4.85
CA ILE A 75 -9.89 -21.64 3.42
C ILE A 75 -8.69 -20.84 2.89
N PHE A 76 -8.29 -19.80 3.60
CA PHE A 76 -7.17 -18.95 3.20
C PHE A 76 -5.80 -19.62 3.32
N GLY A 77 -5.68 -20.64 4.19
CA GLY A 77 -4.51 -21.50 4.27
C GLY A 77 -4.36 -22.49 3.12
N SER A 78 -5.35 -22.60 2.21
CA SER A 78 -5.21 -23.47 1.03
C SER A 78 -4.19 -22.90 0.04
N SER A 79 -3.49 -23.77 -0.67
CA SER A 79 -2.38 -23.41 -1.57
C SER A 79 -2.74 -22.34 -2.61
N LEU A 80 -3.98 -22.36 -3.10
CA LEU A 80 -4.48 -21.36 -4.04
C LEU A 80 -4.57 -19.96 -3.41
N PHE A 81 -5.09 -19.85 -2.19
CA PHE A 81 -5.22 -18.56 -1.51
C PHE A 81 -3.87 -18.03 -1.03
N VAL A 82 -2.98 -18.89 -0.52
CA VAL A 82 -1.61 -18.53 -0.19
C VAL A 82 -0.85 -18.00 -1.42
N PHE A 83 -1.05 -18.61 -2.59
CA PHE A 83 -0.49 -18.08 -3.84
C PHE A 83 -1.05 -16.70 -4.19
N PHE A 84 -2.36 -16.47 -4.05
CA PHE A 84 -2.94 -15.15 -4.29
C PHE A 84 -2.52 -14.10 -3.27
N GLU A 85 -2.30 -14.49 -2.01
CA GLU A 85 -1.75 -13.64 -0.97
C GLU A 85 -0.30 -13.23 -1.29
N TRP A 86 0.53 -14.16 -1.76
CA TRP A 86 1.86 -13.83 -2.28
C TRP A 86 1.76 -12.90 -3.51
N LEU A 87 0.82 -13.17 -4.43
CA LEU A 87 0.62 -12.35 -5.63
C LEU A 87 0.14 -10.92 -5.29
N LEU A 88 -0.61 -10.75 -4.20
CA LEU A 88 -1.04 -9.44 -3.69
C LEU A 88 0.16 -8.55 -3.31
N ALA A 89 1.31 -9.12 -2.97
CA ALA A 89 2.52 -8.34 -2.71
C ALA A 89 2.94 -7.49 -3.92
N VAL A 90 2.60 -7.92 -5.15
CA VAL A 90 2.91 -7.18 -6.39
C VAL A 90 2.25 -5.80 -6.41
N PRO A 91 0.92 -5.64 -6.36
CA PRO A 91 0.30 -4.32 -6.30
C PRO A 91 0.69 -3.55 -5.04
N VAL A 92 0.88 -4.20 -3.89
CA VAL A 92 1.32 -3.53 -2.63
C VAL A 92 2.65 -2.82 -2.85
N ILE A 93 3.70 -3.56 -3.22
CA ILE A 93 5.05 -2.99 -3.27
C ILE A 93 5.21 -2.05 -4.47
N PHE A 94 4.56 -2.37 -5.60
CA PHE A 94 4.54 -1.49 -6.75
C PHE A 94 3.85 -0.16 -6.41
N HIS A 95 2.68 -0.17 -5.76
CA HIS A 95 1.99 1.05 -5.37
C HIS A 95 2.83 1.87 -4.39
N ALA A 96 3.41 1.23 -3.37
CA ALA A 96 4.24 1.87 -2.35
C ALA A 96 5.49 2.54 -2.96
N LEU A 97 6.30 1.80 -3.71
CA LEU A 97 7.54 2.33 -4.30
C LEU A 97 7.27 3.33 -5.42
N ASN A 98 6.20 3.14 -6.20
CA ASN A 98 5.79 4.12 -7.19
C ASN A 98 5.31 5.44 -6.54
N GLY A 99 4.53 5.35 -5.46
CA GLY A 99 4.14 6.50 -4.66
C GLY A 99 5.36 7.20 -4.06
N GLY A 100 6.35 6.42 -3.60
CA GLY A 100 7.67 6.91 -3.17
C GLY A 100 8.37 7.75 -4.23
N ARG A 101 8.36 7.33 -5.51
CA ARG A 101 8.87 8.17 -6.63
C ARG A 101 8.16 9.53 -6.68
N LEU A 102 6.84 9.55 -6.57
CA LEU A 102 6.06 10.81 -6.60
C LEU A 102 6.43 11.72 -5.43
N ILE A 103 6.60 11.16 -4.22
CA ILE A 103 7.05 11.90 -3.04
C ILE A 103 8.46 12.48 -3.23
N LEU A 104 9.39 11.70 -3.80
CA LEU A 104 10.75 12.16 -4.10
C LEU A 104 10.73 13.35 -5.07
N TYR A 105 9.89 13.28 -6.10
CA TYR A 105 9.70 14.38 -7.04
C TYR A 105 9.11 15.62 -6.34
N GLU A 106 7.99 15.47 -5.62
CA GLU A 106 7.26 16.59 -5.02
C GLU A 106 7.98 17.23 -3.84
N SER A 107 8.72 16.45 -3.03
CA SER A 107 9.34 16.93 -1.79
C SER A 107 10.80 17.31 -1.93
N PHE A 108 11.50 16.75 -2.94
CA PHE A 108 12.95 16.94 -3.13
C PHE A 108 13.33 17.40 -4.53
N GLY A 109 12.37 17.50 -5.46
CA GLY A 109 12.65 17.89 -6.85
C GLY A 109 13.46 16.85 -7.62
N ASN A 110 13.54 15.60 -7.17
CA ASN A 110 14.29 14.56 -7.86
C ASN A 110 13.59 14.17 -9.17
N ARG A 111 14.23 14.42 -10.31
CA ARG A 111 13.71 14.15 -11.66
C ARG A 111 14.42 12.99 -12.37
N GLU A 112 15.26 12.23 -11.66
CA GLU A 112 16.01 11.09 -12.21
C GLU A 112 15.11 9.86 -12.42
N ASP A 113 14.03 10.02 -13.20
CA ASP A 113 12.95 9.03 -13.32
C ASP A 113 13.46 7.66 -13.79
N SER A 114 14.44 7.62 -14.69
CA SER A 114 15.03 6.36 -15.15
C SER A 114 15.72 5.58 -14.03
N ALA A 115 16.53 6.26 -13.21
CA ALA A 115 17.18 5.62 -12.07
C ALA A 115 16.15 5.17 -11.04
N VAL A 116 15.18 6.03 -10.71
CA VAL A 116 14.15 5.71 -9.71
C VAL A 116 13.25 4.57 -10.18
N ILE A 117 12.87 4.52 -11.46
CA ILE A 117 12.06 3.43 -12.02
C ILE A 117 12.85 2.11 -12.03
N LYS A 118 14.15 2.14 -12.37
CA LYS A 118 15.00 0.95 -12.27
C LYS A 118 15.01 0.39 -10.83
N TRP A 119 15.24 1.25 -9.84
CA TRP A 119 15.29 0.85 -8.43
C TRP A 119 13.93 0.40 -7.91
N LEU A 120 12.84 1.02 -8.34
CA LEU A 120 11.48 0.58 -8.04
C LEU A 120 11.30 -0.90 -8.39
N PHE A 121 11.63 -1.30 -9.62
CA PHE A 121 11.47 -2.69 -10.04
C PHE A 121 12.41 -3.65 -9.31
N ILE A 122 13.67 -3.24 -9.06
CA ILE A 122 14.63 -4.05 -8.31
C ILE A 122 14.13 -4.29 -6.88
N PHE A 123 13.75 -3.23 -6.16
CA PHE A 123 13.28 -3.37 -4.78
C PHE A 123 11.93 -4.08 -4.69
N SER A 124 11.03 -3.90 -5.67
CA SER A 124 9.81 -4.72 -5.77
C SER A 124 10.14 -6.21 -5.89
N ALA A 125 11.05 -6.58 -6.79
CA ALA A 125 11.43 -7.98 -6.99
C ALA A 125 12.09 -8.58 -5.74
N VAL A 126 13.02 -7.85 -5.12
CA VAL A 126 13.67 -8.25 -3.87
C VAL A 126 12.64 -8.48 -2.76
N TYR A 127 11.69 -7.56 -2.60
CA TYR A 127 10.64 -7.69 -1.59
C TYR A 127 9.72 -8.90 -1.84
N ILE A 128 9.27 -9.11 -3.07
CA ILE A 128 8.38 -10.24 -3.42
C ILE A 128 9.07 -11.59 -3.20
N ILE A 129 10.36 -11.69 -3.55
CA ILE A 129 11.16 -12.90 -3.32
C ILE A 129 11.36 -13.10 -1.82
N PHE A 130 11.74 -12.04 -1.09
CA PHE A 130 11.95 -12.11 0.35
C PHE A 130 10.67 -12.56 1.08
N LEU A 131 9.53 -11.98 0.74
CA LEU A 131 8.24 -12.39 1.28
C LEU A 131 7.93 -13.86 0.95
N GLY A 132 8.16 -14.30 -0.29
CA GLY A 132 7.98 -15.69 -0.68
C GLY A 132 8.85 -16.67 0.14
N ILE A 133 10.11 -16.31 0.42
CA ILE A 133 10.99 -17.09 1.29
C ILE A 133 10.40 -17.18 2.71
N LEU A 134 9.89 -16.08 3.25
CA LEU A 134 9.24 -16.08 4.57
C LEU A 134 7.97 -16.94 4.58
N MET A 135 7.11 -16.84 3.56
CA MET A 135 5.89 -17.65 3.46
C MET A 135 6.19 -19.16 3.34
N ILE A 136 7.28 -19.55 2.69
CA ILE A 136 7.71 -20.95 2.60
C ILE A 136 8.31 -21.44 3.93
N GLY A 137 9.07 -20.58 4.62
CA GLY A 137 9.69 -20.92 5.91
C GLY A 137 8.69 -20.95 7.06
N GLY A 138 7.92 -19.88 7.22
CA GLY A 138 6.77 -19.74 8.13
C GLY A 138 7.00 -20.06 9.59
N ASN A 139 8.25 -20.08 10.05
CA ASN A 139 8.67 -20.59 11.35
C ASN A 139 9.64 -19.65 12.09
N GLN A 140 9.81 -18.45 11.57
CA GLN A 140 10.65 -17.42 12.13
C GLN A 140 9.90 -16.69 13.24
N SER A 141 10.60 -16.22 14.26
CA SER A 141 9.98 -15.46 15.35
C SER A 141 10.76 -14.20 15.67
N VAL A 142 10.03 -13.18 16.08
CA VAL A 142 10.56 -11.91 16.59
C VAL A 142 9.55 -11.39 17.61
N SER A 143 10.02 -10.68 18.64
CA SER A 143 9.11 -10.00 19.54
C SER A 143 8.26 -8.98 18.78
N ALA A 144 6.95 -9.05 18.93
CA ALA A 144 6.01 -8.10 18.32
C ALA A 144 6.37 -6.66 18.71
N LEU A 145 6.66 -6.42 19.99
CA LEU A 145 7.03 -5.10 20.47
C LEU A 145 8.29 -4.57 19.77
N PHE A 146 9.34 -5.39 19.72
CA PHE A 146 10.61 -4.99 19.08
C PHE A 146 10.43 -4.71 17.59
N PHE A 147 9.75 -5.60 16.87
CA PHE A 147 9.51 -5.44 15.45
C PHE A 147 8.72 -4.16 15.14
N TRP A 148 7.56 -3.99 15.79
CA TRP A 148 6.69 -2.85 15.52
C TRP A 148 7.28 -1.52 15.99
N LEU A 149 8.04 -1.49 17.09
CA LEU A 149 8.75 -0.30 17.52
C LEU A 149 9.82 0.12 16.51
N ALA A 150 10.63 -0.83 16.03
CA ALA A 150 11.66 -0.54 15.03
C ALA A 150 11.06 0.01 13.73
N MET A 151 9.98 -0.61 13.25
CA MET A 151 9.27 -0.18 12.04
C MET A 151 8.60 1.18 12.23
N LEU A 152 8.00 1.43 13.40
CA LEU A 152 7.38 2.70 13.73
C LEU A 152 8.42 3.85 13.78
N VAL A 153 9.57 3.62 14.41
CA VAL A 153 10.66 4.62 14.45
C VAL A 153 11.15 4.94 13.03
N ALA A 154 11.34 3.93 12.19
CA ALA A 154 11.72 4.14 10.79
C ALA A 154 10.66 4.94 10.01
N ALA A 155 9.37 4.58 10.15
CA ALA A 155 8.26 5.27 9.51
C ALA A 155 8.16 6.74 9.96
N LEU A 156 8.20 7.00 11.27
CA LEU A 156 8.11 8.34 11.84
C LEU A 156 9.29 9.23 11.45
N SER A 157 10.49 8.66 11.33
CA SER A 157 11.67 9.39 10.86
C SER A 157 11.47 9.91 9.44
N LEU A 158 10.95 9.08 8.53
CA LEU A 158 10.65 9.50 7.15
C LEU A 158 9.49 10.50 7.09
N VAL A 159 8.43 10.26 7.88
CA VAL A 159 7.30 11.18 8.02
C VAL A 159 7.78 12.56 8.44
N TYR A 160 8.66 12.63 9.45
CA TYR A 160 9.21 13.90 9.93
C TYR A 160 9.94 14.67 8.83
N VAL A 161 10.79 13.99 8.05
CA VAL A 161 11.51 14.60 6.93
C VAL A 161 10.54 15.15 5.88
N VAL A 162 9.54 14.37 5.46
CA VAL A 162 8.58 14.80 4.42
C VAL A 162 7.63 15.89 4.94
N ALA A 163 7.23 15.84 6.21
CA ALA A 163 6.44 16.89 6.84
C ALA A 163 7.20 18.23 6.87
N LEU A 164 8.49 18.20 7.24
CA LEU A 164 9.34 19.40 7.21
C LEU A 164 9.51 19.98 5.80
N ARG A 165 9.62 19.11 4.78
CA ARG A 165 9.76 19.54 3.38
C ARG A 165 8.48 20.13 2.82
N THR A 166 7.32 19.59 3.22
CA THR A 166 6.02 19.99 2.65
C THR A 166 5.29 21.06 3.48
N ARG A 167 5.71 21.36 4.72
CA ARG A 167 5.01 22.34 5.57
C ARG A 167 4.85 23.71 4.91
N HIS A 168 5.87 24.18 4.20
CA HIS A 168 5.93 25.52 3.61
C HIS A 168 5.43 25.58 2.16
N THR A 169 4.96 24.47 1.59
CA THR A 169 4.42 24.48 0.22
C THR A 169 2.97 24.96 0.22
N ALA A 170 2.52 25.52 -0.91
CA ALA A 170 1.16 26.04 -1.07
C ALA A 170 0.09 24.96 -1.34
N ILE A 171 0.46 23.68 -1.33
CA ILE A 171 -0.48 22.57 -1.56
C ILE A 171 -1.48 22.45 -0.39
N SER A 172 -2.68 21.96 -0.67
CA SER A 172 -3.74 21.82 0.34
C SER A 172 -3.33 20.93 1.52
N HIS A 173 -3.87 21.20 2.71
CA HIS A 173 -3.59 20.41 3.92
C HIS A 173 -3.92 18.93 3.74
N LEU A 174 -5.04 18.60 3.09
CA LEU A 174 -5.42 17.20 2.84
C LEU A 174 -4.43 16.49 1.90
N TRP A 175 -3.88 17.18 0.91
CA TRP A 175 -2.82 16.62 0.07
C TRP A 175 -1.51 16.42 0.84
N LYS A 176 -1.16 17.32 1.77
CA LYS A 176 -0.02 17.12 2.67
C LYS A 176 -0.22 15.88 3.54
N LEU A 177 -1.41 15.73 4.15
CA LEU A 177 -1.75 14.54 4.92
C LEU A 177 -1.70 13.27 4.07
N GLN A 178 -2.13 13.34 2.80
CA GLN A 178 -2.04 12.22 1.88
C GLN A 178 -0.59 11.77 1.67
N ARG A 179 0.33 12.71 1.51
CA ARG A 179 1.77 12.44 1.34
C ARG A 179 2.44 11.96 2.61
N ILE A 180 2.13 12.58 3.74
CA ILE A 180 2.65 12.17 5.05
C ILE A 180 2.16 10.75 5.40
N GLY A 181 0.86 10.49 5.24
CA GLY A 181 0.28 9.16 5.43
C GLY A 181 0.87 8.12 4.47
N ALA A 182 1.10 8.47 3.20
CA ALA A 182 1.76 7.58 2.24
C ALA A 182 3.17 7.17 2.69
N VAL A 183 3.95 8.10 3.25
CA VAL A 183 5.31 7.82 3.76
C VAL A 183 5.27 6.93 4.99
N PHE A 184 4.29 7.12 5.87
CA PHE A 184 4.05 6.20 6.98
C PHE A 184 3.75 4.79 6.47
N LEU A 185 2.81 4.66 5.53
CA LEU A 185 2.40 3.37 4.96
C LEU A 185 3.49 2.71 4.11
N LEU A 186 4.40 3.49 3.51
CA LEU A 186 5.54 2.99 2.74
C LEU A 186 6.40 2.01 3.55
N ILE A 187 6.50 2.21 4.86
CA ILE A 187 7.19 1.30 5.78
C ILE A 187 6.20 0.34 6.43
N MET A 188 5.09 0.87 6.94
CA MET A 188 4.22 0.11 7.84
C MET A 188 3.42 -0.99 7.16
N ILE A 189 3.00 -0.82 5.89
CA ILE A 189 2.26 -1.86 5.16
C ILE A 189 3.19 -3.02 4.75
N PRO A 190 4.36 -2.79 4.12
CA PRO A 190 5.32 -3.88 3.88
C PRO A 190 5.75 -4.59 5.16
N ALA A 191 5.97 -3.85 6.25
CA ALA A 191 6.26 -4.43 7.56
C ALA A 191 5.11 -5.32 8.07
N HIS A 192 3.86 -4.89 7.91
CA HIS A 192 2.68 -5.68 8.27
C HIS A 192 2.64 -7.02 7.52
N LEU A 193 2.80 -7.00 6.19
CA LEU A 193 2.83 -8.23 5.39
C LEU A 193 3.97 -9.14 5.84
N ILE A 194 5.19 -8.61 6.03
CA ILE A 194 6.33 -9.40 6.51
C ILE A 194 6.00 -10.04 7.87
N PHE A 195 5.48 -9.27 8.83
CA PHE A 195 5.22 -9.75 10.18
C PHE A 195 4.19 -10.89 10.22
N MET A 196 3.13 -10.80 9.41
CA MET A 196 2.11 -11.86 9.32
C MET A 196 2.66 -13.16 8.72
N HIS A 197 3.76 -13.09 7.97
CA HIS A 197 4.36 -14.24 7.30
C HIS A 197 5.70 -14.70 7.90
N LEU A 198 6.16 -14.12 9.00
CA LEU A 198 7.27 -14.67 9.78
C LEU A 198 6.87 -16.02 10.40
N ASN A 199 5.65 -16.08 10.93
CA ASN A 199 5.05 -17.31 11.45
C ASN A 199 3.56 -17.29 11.13
N LEU A 200 3.08 -18.34 10.46
CA LEU A 200 1.70 -18.42 9.97
C LEU A 200 0.66 -18.21 11.09
N ALA A 201 0.96 -18.66 12.31
CA ALA A 201 0.07 -18.50 13.46
C ALA A 201 -0.23 -17.03 13.79
N VAL A 202 0.70 -16.11 13.51
CA VAL A 202 0.58 -14.66 13.78
C VAL A 202 -0.54 -14.00 12.97
N GLY A 203 -0.91 -14.61 11.84
CA GLY A 203 -1.99 -14.13 10.97
C GLY A 203 -3.20 -15.07 10.86
N HIS A 204 -3.10 -16.35 11.24
CA HIS A 204 -4.15 -17.36 11.01
C HIS A 204 -4.77 -17.92 12.29
N GLU A 205 -4.08 -17.90 13.42
CA GLU A 205 -4.61 -18.45 14.67
C GLU A 205 -5.30 -17.36 15.48
N ALA A 206 -6.63 -17.46 15.64
CA ALA A 206 -7.42 -16.45 16.35
C ALA A 206 -6.85 -16.14 17.74
N GLY A 207 -6.49 -17.16 18.51
CA GLY A 207 -5.93 -16.99 19.86
C GLY A 207 -4.62 -16.19 19.87
N VAL A 208 -3.74 -16.42 18.91
CA VAL A 208 -2.46 -15.70 18.78
C VAL A 208 -2.70 -14.24 18.38
N VAL A 209 -3.61 -13.99 17.43
CA VAL A 209 -3.97 -12.64 17.00
C VAL A 209 -4.60 -11.85 18.15
N ILE A 210 -5.58 -12.44 18.85
CA ILE A 210 -6.27 -11.84 19.99
C ILE A 210 -5.29 -11.54 21.13
N ALA A 211 -4.42 -12.49 21.46
CA ALA A 211 -3.41 -12.30 22.51
C ALA A 211 -2.45 -11.14 22.18
N ARG A 212 -2.00 -11.03 20.93
CA ARG A 212 -1.17 -9.90 20.48
C ARG A 212 -1.91 -8.57 20.61
N MET A 213 -3.20 -8.56 20.24
CA MET A 213 -4.04 -7.37 20.31
C MET A 213 -4.33 -6.91 21.75
N GLN A 214 -4.10 -7.72 22.78
CA GLN A 214 -4.19 -7.25 24.18
C GLN A 214 -3.15 -6.17 24.53
N SER A 215 -2.07 -6.04 23.76
CA SER A 215 -1.06 -5.01 23.98
C SER A 215 -1.56 -3.63 23.54
N SER A 216 -1.61 -2.66 24.46
CA SER A 216 -1.99 -1.28 24.13
C SER A 216 -1.09 -0.62 23.07
N PHE A 217 0.20 -1.01 23.04
CA PHE A 217 1.12 -0.55 22.01
C PHE A 217 0.71 -1.07 20.63
N ILE A 218 0.42 -2.37 20.51
CA ILE A 218 -0.03 -2.96 19.24
C ILE A 218 -1.37 -2.37 18.83
N LYS A 219 -2.33 -2.20 19.74
CA LYS A 219 -3.60 -1.51 19.45
C LYS A 219 -3.39 -0.12 18.87
N SER A 220 -2.43 0.64 19.41
CA SER A 220 -2.11 1.99 18.91
C SER A 220 -1.52 1.96 17.50
N VAL A 221 -0.65 0.98 17.21
CA VAL A 221 -0.08 0.77 15.88
C VAL A 221 -1.17 0.36 14.88
N ASP A 222 -2.01 -0.60 15.23
CA ASP A 222 -3.11 -1.09 14.38
C ASP A 222 -4.15 0.01 14.13
N LEU A 223 -4.48 0.80 15.16
CA LEU A 223 -5.36 1.97 15.02
C LEU A 223 -4.77 3.01 14.06
N ALA A 224 -3.48 3.32 14.18
CA ALA A 224 -2.81 4.24 13.26
C ALA A 224 -2.81 3.69 11.82
N LEU A 225 -2.53 2.40 11.63
CA LEU A 225 -2.59 1.73 10.33
C LEU A 225 -3.98 1.84 9.70
N ILE A 226 -5.05 1.52 10.44
CA ILE A 226 -6.44 1.59 9.96
C ILE A 226 -6.81 3.02 9.54
N LEU A 227 -6.55 4.00 10.41
CA LEU A 227 -6.93 5.39 10.13
C LEU A 227 -6.15 5.95 8.92
N VAL A 228 -4.84 5.70 8.86
CA VAL A 228 -3.99 6.20 7.78
C VAL A 228 -4.29 5.47 6.46
N VAL A 229 -4.50 4.16 6.46
CA VAL A 229 -4.80 3.41 5.21
C VAL A 229 -6.16 3.80 4.63
N LEU A 230 -7.18 4.01 5.46
CA LEU A 230 -8.51 4.41 5.00
C LEU A 230 -8.54 5.86 4.56
N PHE A 231 -7.86 6.76 5.27
CA PHE A 231 -7.69 8.13 4.78
C PHE A 231 -6.93 8.15 3.45
N HIS A 232 -5.80 7.45 3.37
CA HIS A 232 -4.95 7.41 2.18
C HIS A 232 -5.71 6.82 0.98
N GLY A 233 -6.36 5.67 1.18
CA GLY A 233 -7.16 4.99 0.16
C GLY A 233 -8.35 5.83 -0.28
N GLY A 234 -9.14 6.34 0.66
CA GLY A 234 -10.31 7.18 0.39
C GLY A 234 -9.96 8.43 -0.40
N TYR A 235 -9.00 9.21 0.09
CA TYR A 235 -8.55 10.42 -0.60
C TYR A 235 -7.93 10.11 -1.97
N GLY A 236 -7.22 8.99 -2.11
CA GLY A 236 -6.69 8.49 -3.38
C GLY A 236 -7.80 8.21 -4.39
N LEU A 237 -8.87 7.50 -3.99
CA LEU A 237 -10.03 7.25 -4.84
C LEU A 237 -10.73 8.54 -5.25
N LEU A 238 -10.89 9.50 -4.34
CA LEU A 238 -11.45 10.81 -4.67
C LEU A 238 -10.59 11.58 -5.68
N SER A 239 -9.26 11.49 -5.54
CA SER A 239 -8.33 12.09 -6.50
C SER A 239 -8.45 11.44 -7.88
N ILE A 240 -8.56 10.12 -7.95
CA ILE A 240 -8.78 9.39 -9.21
C ILE A 240 -10.12 9.81 -9.82
N ALA A 241 -11.20 9.83 -9.04
CA ALA A 241 -12.53 10.18 -9.52
C ALA A 241 -12.59 11.58 -10.14
N LYS A 242 -11.91 12.56 -9.52
CA LYS A 242 -11.81 13.94 -10.02
C LYS A 242 -11.13 14.06 -11.39
N ASP A 243 -10.30 13.09 -11.78
CA ASP A 243 -9.65 13.08 -13.09
C ASP A 243 -10.58 12.63 -14.23
N TYR A 244 -11.70 11.95 -13.91
CA TYR A 244 -12.62 11.38 -14.91
C TYR A 244 -14.05 11.92 -14.80
N LEU A 245 -14.44 12.47 -13.65
CA LEU A 245 -15.79 13.00 -13.44
C LEU A 245 -15.80 14.52 -13.55
N PRO A 246 -16.77 15.11 -14.29
CA PRO A 246 -16.95 16.55 -14.30
C PRO A 246 -17.41 17.04 -12.92
N THR A 247 -17.06 18.27 -12.59
CA THR A 247 -17.56 18.92 -11.39
C THR A 247 -19.08 19.05 -11.46
N GLY A 248 -19.76 18.49 -10.45
CA GLY A 248 -21.22 18.47 -10.39
C GLY A 248 -21.75 17.34 -9.52
N ILE A 249 -23.03 17.00 -9.72
CA ILE A 249 -23.77 16.03 -8.91
C ILE A 249 -23.09 14.66 -8.91
N LEU A 250 -22.63 14.18 -10.07
CA LEU A 250 -21.99 12.85 -10.17
C LEU A 250 -20.70 12.75 -9.34
N GLN A 251 -19.86 13.79 -9.37
CA GLN A 251 -18.66 13.84 -8.53
C GLN A 251 -19.01 13.95 -7.04
N GLN A 252 -20.06 14.69 -6.68
CA GLN A 252 -20.52 14.80 -5.29
C GLN A 252 -21.07 13.46 -4.78
N MET A 253 -21.87 12.75 -5.58
CA MET A 253 -22.37 11.41 -5.26
C MET A 253 -21.23 10.41 -5.08
N CYS A 254 -20.26 10.39 -6.01
CA CYS A 254 -19.07 9.55 -5.89
C CYS A 254 -18.29 9.87 -4.60
N THR A 255 -18.15 11.16 -4.28
CA THR A 255 -17.49 11.60 -3.05
C THR A 255 -18.21 11.11 -1.80
N ALA A 256 -19.53 11.25 -1.76
CA ALA A 256 -20.36 10.79 -0.65
C ALA A 256 -20.27 9.27 -0.46
N ILE A 257 -20.27 8.50 -1.55
CA ILE A 257 -20.14 7.03 -1.50
C ILE A 257 -18.78 6.63 -0.95
N VAL A 258 -17.69 7.17 -1.50
CA VAL A 258 -16.33 6.86 -1.03
C VAL A 258 -16.19 7.22 0.45
N PHE A 259 -16.64 8.39 0.85
CA PHE A 259 -16.58 8.84 2.24
C PHE A 259 -17.39 7.93 3.18
N GLY A 260 -18.62 7.58 2.80
CA GLY A 260 -19.48 6.68 3.56
C GLY A 260 -18.86 5.29 3.75
N VAL A 261 -18.30 4.72 2.68
CA VAL A 261 -17.61 3.42 2.74
C VAL A 261 -16.38 3.50 3.66
N MET A 262 -15.54 4.53 3.51
CA MET A 262 -14.35 4.69 4.36
C MET A 262 -14.71 4.87 5.84
N ILE A 263 -15.77 5.62 6.16
CA ILE A 263 -16.26 5.75 7.54
C ILE A 263 -16.79 4.42 8.08
N ALA A 264 -17.58 3.69 7.29
CA ALA A 264 -18.13 2.41 7.72
C ALA A 264 -17.00 1.41 8.05
N PHE A 265 -15.98 1.30 7.20
CA PHE A 265 -14.84 0.44 7.47
C PHE A 265 -13.93 0.97 8.58
N ALA A 266 -13.79 2.29 8.75
CA ALA A 266 -13.09 2.86 9.90
C ALA A 266 -13.79 2.49 11.20
N TRP A 267 -15.11 2.59 11.24
CA TRP A 267 -15.91 2.17 12.39
C TRP A 267 -15.71 0.69 12.72
N VAL A 268 -15.81 -0.19 11.73
CA VAL A 268 -15.58 -1.64 11.91
C VAL A 268 -14.17 -1.90 12.45
N GLY A 269 -13.14 -1.31 11.83
CA GLY A 269 -11.75 -1.51 12.25
C GLY A 269 -11.45 -0.95 13.65
N VAL A 270 -11.94 0.25 13.96
CA VAL A 270 -11.78 0.87 15.29
C VAL A 270 -12.48 0.03 16.36
N ARG A 271 -13.72 -0.39 16.08
CA ARG A 271 -14.49 -1.25 16.99
C ARG A 271 -13.74 -2.55 17.27
N LEU A 272 -13.20 -3.20 16.24
CA LEU A 272 -12.39 -4.42 16.38
C LEU A 272 -11.20 -4.21 17.33
N VAL A 273 -10.43 -3.14 17.15
CA VAL A 273 -9.25 -2.84 17.99
C VAL A 273 -9.61 -2.66 19.46
N PHE A 274 -10.79 -2.10 19.76
CA PHE A 274 -11.21 -1.87 21.14
C PHE A 274 -11.91 -3.06 21.79
N LEU A 275 -12.66 -3.86 21.02
CA LEU A 275 -13.45 -4.98 21.56
C LEU A 275 -12.67 -6.28 21.71
N ILE A 276 -11.63 -6.48 20.90
CA ILE A 276 -10.69 -7.59 21.03
C ILE A 276 -9.59 -7.21 22.00
#